data_AF-A0A415UCH0-F1
#
_entry.id   AF-A0A415UCH0-F1
#
_cell.length_a   1.000
_cell.length_b   1.000
_cell.length_c   1.000
_cell.angle_alpha   90.00
_cell.angle_beta   90.00
_cell.angle_gamma   90.00
#
_symmetry.space_group_name_H-M   'P 1'
#
loop_
_entity.id
_entity.type
_entity.pdbx_description
1 polymer ?
#
loop_
_entity_poly.entity_id
_entity_poly.type
_entity_poly.pdbx_seq_one_letter_code
_entity_poly.pdbx_strand_id
1 'polypeptide(L)'
;MENEKKQLRLWQGLLVIILAGLEVFVFSDFLPQWLGMGRSLIGELILLGIAVGAVAVFGGKFRSVFPIHKPKLTEVMGTILIYLGASQAISVVTMIEMYIAPEMVTETSIGLSSMFTSSSMIVAIIVVGIAPAICEEAVFRGVFFNSIWNQTHGKWIPILVTAAVFGLFHGSIIRFFPTFLLGIVLGYLVYETNNMFYNVMFHAINNIIPVLVLYGMQFLMQLMARALGMNGSGMWNFVMDTATSQVSQLSPAFMGIYMIDGGVGLAILYLGNHVLHLGREGYPKELFPKEKRKQQFIWLTLALALAVTGGMMIVAGTIQGLHF
;
A
#
# COMPACT_ATOMS: atom_id res chain seq x y z
N MET A 1 -31.72 -32.15 -2.77
CA MET A 1 -31.65 -30.68 -2.66
C MET A 1 -30.22 -30.33 -2.28
N GLU A 2 -29.38 -30.19 -3.30
CA GLU A 2 -27.96 -29.92 -3.14
C GLU A 2 -27.79 -28.46 -2.68
N ASN A 3 -27.09 -28.26 -1.56
CA ASN A 3 -26.92 -26.97 -0.89
C ASN A 3 -26.38 -25.89 -1.84
N GLU A 4 -27.26 -25.07 -2.42
CA GLU A 4 -26.89 -23.81 -3.06
C GLU A 4 -26.34 -22.86 -1.98
N LYS A 5 -25.06 -23.01 -1.65
CA LYS A 5 -24.36 -22.09 -0.73
C LYS A 5 -24.53 -20.65 -1.24
N LYS A 6 -25.00 -19.77 -0.35
CA LYS A 6 -25.45 -18.40 -0.66
C LYS A 6 -24.27 -17.46 -0.91
N GLN A 7 -24.45 -16.54 -1.85
CA GLN A 7 -23.56 -15.37 -2.00
C GLN A 7 -23.72 -14.42 -0.81
N LEU A 8 -22.64 -13.72 -0.45
CA LEU A 8 -22.65 -12.75 0.65
C LEU A 8 -23.46 -11.50 0.26
N ARG A 9 -24.32 -11.04 1.17
CA ARG A 9 -25.14 -9.81 1.05
C ARG A 9 -24.42 -8.59 1.63
N LEU A 10 -24.81 -7.37 1.23
CA LEU A 10 -24.17 -6.12 1.69
C LEU A 10 -24.04 -6.04 3.21
N TRP A 11 -25.15 -6.30 3.91
CA TRP A 11 -25.24 -6.11 5.35
C TRP A 11 -24.28 -7.05 6.09
N GLN A 12 -23.96 -8.21 5.51
CA GLN A 12 -22.98 -9.14 6.07
C GLN A 12 -21.56 -8.57 5.95
N GLY A 13 -21.23 -7.96 4.82
CA GLY A 13 -19.97 -7.24 4.64
C GLY A 13 -19.87 -6.01 5.55
N LEU A 14 -20.93 -5.22 5.65
CA LEU A 14 -20.99 -4.07 6.55
C LEU A 14 -20.83 -4.48 8.03
N LEU A 15 -21.46 -5.57 8.45
CA LEU A 15 -21.26 -6.11 9.80
C LEU A 15 -19.80 -6.48 10.04
N VAL A 16 -19.14 -7.13 9.09
CA VAL A 16 -17.72 -7.47 9.20
C VAL A 16 -16.84 -6.22 9.29
N ILE A 17 -17.14 -5.16 8.53
CA ILE A 17 -16.45 -3.88 8.67
C ILE A 17 -16.70 -3.25 10.05
N ILE A 18 -17.92 -3.30 10.58
CA ILE A 18 -18.21 -2.78 11.92
C ILE A 18 -17.41 -3.55 12.99
N LEU A 19 -17.41 -4.89 12.91
CA LEU A 19 -16.65 -5.74 13.85
C LEU A 19 -15.14 -5.51 13.73
N ALA A 20 -14.62 -5.39 12.51
CA ALA A 20 -13.21 -5.07 12.28
C ALA A 20 -12.85 -3.68 12.82
N GLY A 21 -13.73 -2.68 12.67
CA GLY A 21 -13.52 -1.35 13.21
C GLY A 21 -13.53 -1.35 14.74
N LEU A 22 -14.43 -2.10 15.37
CA LEU A 22 -14.42 -2.30 16.83
C LEU A 22 -13.12 -2.99 17.28
N GLU A 23 -12.61 -3.95 16.53
CA GLU A 23 -11.31 -4.55 16.84
C GLU A 23 -10.18 -3.52 16.80
N VAL A 24 -10.02 -2.84 15.66
CA VAL A 24 -8.90 -1.93 15.42
C VAL A 24 -8.92 -0.71 16.36
N PHE A 25 -10.09 -0.10 16.57
CA PHE A 25 -10.22 1.19 17.27
C PHE A 25 -10.67 1.09 18.73
N VAL A 26 -11.08 -0.10 19.20
CA VAL A 26 -11.60 -0.26 20.57
C VAL A 26 -10.90 -1.40 21.29
N PHE A 27 -10.99 -2.64 20.78
CA PHE A 27 -10.48 -3.82 21.51
C PHE A 27 -8.96 -3.87 21.60
N SER A 28 -8.25 -3.43 20.56
CA SER A 28 -6.78 -3.40 20.53
C SER A 28 -6.16 -2.64 21.72
N ASP A 29 -6.85 -1.62 22.23
CA ASP A 29 -6.43 -0.81 23.38
C ASP A 29 -6.52 -1.54 24.73
N PHE A 30 -7.38 -2.56 24.84
CA PHE A 30 -7.50 -3.37 26.06
C PHE A 30 -6.43 -4.47 26.16
N LEU A 31 -5.68 -4.73 25.09
CA LEU A 31 -4.60 -5.71 25.14
C LEU A 31 -3.44 -5.22 26.03
N PRO A 32 -2.88 -6.09 26.90
CA PRO A 32 -1.81 -5.68 27.82
C PRO A 32 -0.57 -5.12 27.13
N GLN A 33 -0.01 -4.02 27.67
CA GLN A 33 1.15 -3.33 27.07
C GLN A 33 2.41 -4.21 26.98
N TRP A 34 2.62 -5.14 27.93
CA TRP A 34 3.78 -6.03 27.94
C TRP A 34 3.87 -6.97 26.73
N LEU A 35 2.78 -7.14 25.98
CA LEU A 35 2.77 -7.89 24.73
C LEU A 35 3.55 -7.19 23.61
N GLY A 36 3.84 -5.88 23.71
CA GLY A 36 4.52 -5.11 22.67
C GLY A 36 3.84 -5.27 21.31
N MET A 37 4.61 -5.62 20.27
CA MET A 37 4.07 -5.90 18.93
C MET A 37 3.19 -7.16 18.86
N GLY A 38 3.21 -8.02 19.88
CA GLY A 38 2.27 -9.15 19.99
C GLY A 38 0.81 -8.69 20.03
N ARG A 39 0.54 -7.45 20.49
CA ARG A 39 -0.80 -6.85 20.45
C ARG A 39 -1.31 -6.72 19.02
N SER A 40 -0.47 -6.19 18.12
CA SER A 40 -0.79 -6.04 16.70
C SER A 40 -1.04 -7.41 16.06
N LEU A 41 -0.20 -8.40 16.33
CA LEU A 41 -0.40 -9.76 15.81
C LEU A 41 -1.72 -10.38 16.26
N ILE A 42 -2.08 -10.22 17.53
CA ILE A 42 -3.36 -10.72 18.06
C ILE A 42 -4.52 -10.03 17.34
N GLY A 43 -4.46 -8.71 17.17
CA GLY A 43 -5.47 -7.95 16.42
C GLY A 43 -5.64 -8.46 14.99
N GLU A 44 -4.54 -8.70 14.26
CA GLU A 44 -4.60 -9.28 12.91
C GLU A 44 -5.26 -10.66 12.89
N LEU A 45 -4.92 -11.53 13.85
CA LEU A 45 -5.54 -12.85 13.95
C LEU A 45 -7.03 -12.76 14.29
N ILE A 46 -7.46 -11.77 15.08
CA ILE A 46 -8.88 -11.50 15.34
C ILE A 46 -9.58 -11.05 14.06
N LEU A 47 -8.97 -10.14 13.27
CA LEU A 47 -9.51 -9.71 11.96
C LEU A 47 -9.71 -10.89 11.01
N LEU A 48 -8.72 -11.78 10.92
CA LEU A 48 -8.84 -13.01 10.13
C LEU A 48 -9.96 -13.91 10.66
N GLY A 49 -10.06 -14.06 11.99
CA GLY A 49 -11.13 -14.80 12.66
C GLY A 49 -12.52 -14.24 12.34
N ILE A 50 -12.69 -12.91 12.34
CA ILE A 50 -13.93 -12.23 11.96
C ILE A 50 -14.29 -12.54 10.51
N ALA A 51 -13.33 -12.42 9.57
CA ALA A 51 -13.58 -12.67 8.15
C ALA A 51 -13.95 -14.14 7.88
N VAL A 52 -13.14 -15.09 8.37
CA VAL A 52 -13.35 -16.53 8.19
C VAL A 52 -14.63 -17.00 8.90
N GLY A 53 -14.84 -16.54 10.13
CA GLY A 53 -16.03 -16.82 10.93
C GLY A 53 -17.31 -16.32 10.27
N ALA A 54 -17.31 -15.10 9.73
CA ALA A 54 -18.47 -14.57 9.01
C ALA A 54 -18.84 -15.42 7.80
N VAL A 55 -17.86 -15.87 7.00
CA VAL A 55 -18.11 -16.74 5.85
C VAL A 55 -18.71 -18.09 6.30
N ALA A 56 -18.19 -18.67 7.38
CA ALA A 56 -18.72 -19.91 7.93
C ALA A 56 -20.17 -19.75 8.43
N VAL A 57 -20.43 -18.72 9.26
CA VAL A 57 -21.75 -18.46 9.87
C VAL A 57 -22.81 -18.13 8.83
N PHE A 58 -22.46 -17.36 7.79
CA PHE A 58 -23.39 -16.98 6.73
C PHE A 58 -23.55 -18.02 5.62
N GLY A 59 -22.85 -19.16 5.71
CA GLY A 59 -22.91 -20.24 4.71
C GLY A 59 -22.31 -19.83 3.36
N GLY A 60 -21.35 -18.89 3.37
CA GLY A 60 -20.66 -18.43 2.17
C GLY A 60 -19.74 -19.49 1.58
N LYS A 61 -19.49 -19.42 0.27
CA LYS A 61 -18.54 -20.31 -0.41
C LYS A 61 -17.11 -19.81 -0.18
N PHE A 62 -16.35 -20.46 0.71
CA PHE A 62 -14.94 -20.12 0.98
C PHE A 62 -14.10 -19.90 -0.29
N ARG A 63 -14.21 -20.77 -1.30
CA ARG A 63 -13.44 -20.64 -2.54
C ARG A 63 -13.83 -19.45 -3.42
N SER A 64 -15.05 -18.91 -3.26
CA SER A 64 -15.45 -17.70 -3.98
C SER A 64 -15.11 -16.43 -3.22
N VAL A 65 -15.14 -16.49 -1.88
CA VAL A 65 -14.79 -15.34 -1.02
C VAL A 65 -13.28 -15.17 -0.89
N PHE A 66 -12.56 -16.28 -0.75
CA PHE A 66 -11.10 -16.33 -0.65
C PHE A 66 -10.50 -17.17 -1.79
N PRO A 67 -10.63 -16.72 -3.05
CA PRO A 67 -10.11 -17.48 -4.17
C PRO A 67 -8.58 -17.51 -4.12
N ILE A 68 -7.99 -18.70 -4.00
CA ILE A 68 -6.54 -18.89 -4.05
C ILE A 68 -6.26 -19.95 -5.11
N HIS A 69 -5.51 -19.56 -6.12
CA HIS A 69 -5.14 -20.39 -7.26
C HIS A 69 -3.62 -20.43 -7.41
N LYS A 70 -3.10 -21.44 -8.12
CA LYS A 70 -1.67 -21.53 -8.41
C LYS A 70 -1.22 -20.29 -9.20
N PRO A 71 -0.18 -19.57 -8.74
CA PRO A 71 0.23 -18.35 -9.40
C PRO A 71 0.89 -18.64 -10.74
N LYS A 72 0.53 -17.87 -11.78
CA LYS A 72 1.22 -17.85 -13.07
C LYS A 72 2.36 -16.83 -13.06
N LEU A 73 3.46 -17.14 -13.75
CA LEU A 73 4.64 -16.28 -13.81
C LEU A 73 4.32 -14.89 -14.38
N THR A 74 3.54 -14.80 -15.45
CA THR A 74 3.14 -13.51 -16.05
C THR A 74 2.36 -12.65 -15.06
N GLU A 75 1.46 -13.25 -14.29
CA GLU A 75 0.65 -12.55 -13.29
C GLU A 75 1.50 -12.11 -12.08
N VAL A 76 2.50 -12.91 -11.67
CA VAL A 76 3.48 -12.53 -10.63
C VAL A 76 4.32 -11.34 -11.10
N MET A 77 4.93 -11.44 -12.28
CA MET A 77 5.76 -10.37 -12.84
C MET A 77 4.95 -9.10 -13.08
N GLY A 78 3.73 -9.23 -13.58
CA GLY A 78 2.80 -8.12 -13.76
C GLY A 78 2.47 -7.45 -12.43
N THR A 79 2.22 -8.23 -11.37
CA THR A 79 1.96 -7.70 -10.03
C THR A 79 3.17 -6.97 -9.44
N ILE A 80 4.40 -7.48 -9.64
CA ILE A 80 5.63 -6.82 -9.20
C ILE A 80 5.82 -5.48 -9.93
N LEU A 81 5.62 -5.45 -11.26
CA LEU A 81 5.68 -4.22 -12.02
C LEU A 81 4.58 -3.23 -11.59
N ILE A 82 3.35 -3.71 -11.36
CA ILE A 82 2.28 -2.87 -10.84
C ILE A 82 2.65 -2.30 -9.46
N TYR A 83 3.32 -3.08 -8.59
CA TYR A 83 3.84 -2.58 -7.32
C TYR A 83 4.85 -1.45 -7.52
N LEU A 84 5.89 -1.68 -8.33
CA LEU A 84 6.93 -0.67 -8.59
C LEU A 84 6.34 0.62 -9.18
N GLY A 85 5.42 0.48 -10.13
CA GLY A 85 4.77 1.63 -10.74
C GLY A 85 3.80 2.35 -9.80
N ALA A 86 3.02 1.61 -9.01
CA ALA A 86 2.09 2.16 -8.03
C ALA A 86 2.85 2.90 -6.91
N SER A 87 3.95 2.33 -6.39
CA SER A 87 4.73 2.97 -5.33
C SER A 87 5.32 4.31 -5.78
N GLN A 88 5.81 4.39 -7.02
CA GLN A 88 6.31 5.65 -7.60
C GLN A 88 5.18 6.66 -7.85
N ALA A 89 4.03 6.20 -8.37
CA ALA A 89 2.88 7.09 -8.55
C ALA A 89 2.32 7.61 -7.21
N ILE A 90 2.31 6.78 -6.16
CA ILE A 90 1.84 7.14 -4.82
C ILE A 90 2.87 8.05 -4.11
N SER A 91 4.16 7.92 -4.40
CA SER A 91 5.22 8.78 -3.82
C SER A 91 4.99 10.25 -4.12
N VAL A 92 4.40 10.59 -5.28
CA VAL A 92 3.94 11.94 -5.64
C VAL A 92 2.96 12.48 -4.61
N VAL A 93 1.99 11.67 -4.19
CA VAL A 93 0.97 12.09 -3.20
C VAL A 93 1.59 12.26 -1.83
N THR A 94 2.43 11.32 -1.40
CA THR A 94 3.17 11.45 -0.14
C THR A 94 4.10 12.67 -0.15
N MET A 95 4.69 13.03 -1.30
CA MET A 95 5.50 14.24 -1.43
C MET A 95 4.65 15.50 -1.31
N ILE A 96 3.45 15.52 -1.90
CA ILE A 96 2.50 16.62 -1.74
C ILE A 96 2.06 16.74 -0.27
N GLU A 97 1.77 15.63 0.41
CA GLU A 97 1.46 15.62 1.85
C GLU A 97 2.61 16.16 2.68
N MET A 98 3.85 15.75 2.38
CA MET A 98 5.06 16.26 3.03
C MET A 98 5.25 17.76 2.81
N TYR A 99 4.89 18.29 1.64
CA TYR A 99 4.95 19.71 1.36
C TYR A 99 3.87 20.53 2.10
N ILE A 100 2.64 20.01 2.17
CA ILE A 100 1.50 20.71 2.76
C ILE A 100 1.48 20.61 4.29
N ALA A 101 1.85 19.44 4.83
CA ALA A 101 1.75 19.12 6.24
C ALA A 101 3.00 18.34 6.74
N PRO A 102 4.21 18.93 6.64
CA PRO A 102 5.47 18.25 6.96
C PRO A 102 5.52 17.75 8.40
N GLU A 103 5.00 18.51 9.36
CA GLU A 103 4.97 18.14 10.78
C GLU A 103 4.14 16.87 11.00
N MET A 104 2.92 16.81 10.46
CA MET A 104 2.04 15.64 10.60
C MET A 104 2.62 14.37 9.97
N VAL A 105 3.25 14.51 8.80
CA VAL A 105 3.93 13.42 8.10
C VAL A 105 5.13 12.93 8.92
N THR A 106 5.93 13.86 9.44
CA THR A 106 7.14 13.55 10.22
C THR A 106 6.77 12.87 11.53
N GLU A 107 5.80 13.39 12.28
CA GLU A 107 5.31 12.78 13.52
C GLU A 107 4.78 11.36 13.29
N THR A 108 3.95 11.18 12.25
CA THR A 108 3.42 9.86 11.89
C THR A 108 4.55 8.89 11.54
N SER A 109 5.54 9.35 10.77
CA SER A 109 6.69 8.54 10.37
C SER A 109 7.56 8.13 11.56
N ILE A 110 7.87 9.07 12.47
CA ILE A 110 8.63 8.80 13.69
C ILE A 110 7.90 7.77 14.56
N GLY A 111 6.58 7.92 14.75
CA GLY A 111 5.77 6.99 15.51
C GLY A 111 5.81 5.57 14.94
N LEU A 112 5.59 5.42 13.63
CA LEU A 112 5.65 4.13 12.94
C LEU A 112 7.06 3.52 13.00
N SER A 113 8.10 4.31 12.73
CA SER A 113 9.48 3.83 12.78
C SER A 113 9.87 3.36 14.18
N SER A 114 9.51 4.09 15.23
CA SER A 114 9.71 3.68 16.62
C SER A 114 8.99 2.38 16.93
N MET A 115 7.74 2.22 16.47
CA MET A 115 6.98 0.98 16.66
C MET A 115 7.66 -0.20 15.96
N PHE A 116 8.07 -0.06 14.70
CA PHE A 116 8.69 -1.14 13.93
C PHE A 116 10.04 -1.57 14.50
N THR A 117 10.82 -0.61 15.02
CA THR A 117 12.16 -0.85 15.58
C THR A 117 12.15 -1.24 17.07
N SER A 118 10.97 -1.32 17.69
CA SER A 118 10.80 -1.78 19.08
C SER A 118 11.03 -3.29 19.28
N SER A 119 11.32 -4.02 18.21
CA SER A 119 11.43 -5.48 18.18
C SER A 119 12.60 -5.92 17.29
N SER A 120 12.71 -7.22 16.97
CA SER A 120 13.64 -7.66 15.94
C SER A 120 13.03 -7.50 14.54
N MET A 121 13.88 -7.29 13.54
CA MET A 121 13.45 -7.18 12.13
C MET A 121 12.56 -8.33 11.68
N ILE A 122 12.83 -9.57 12.12
CA ILE A 122 12.04 -10.75 11.77
C ILE A 122 10.62 -10.63 12.35
N VAL A 123 10.49 -10.20 13.60
CA VAL A 123 9.17 -10.00 14.22
C VAL A 123 8.44 -8.86 13.50
N ALA A 124 9.13 -7.76 13.16
CA ALA A 124 8.52 -6.65 12.41
C ALA A 124 8.04 -7.10 11.02
N ILE A 125 8.82 -7.90 10.28
CA ILE A 125 8.41 -8.47 8.98
C ILE A 125 7.14 -9.31 9.13
N ILE A 126 7.05 -10.15 10.16
CA ILE A 126 5.88 -11.00 10.37
C ILE A 126 4.66 -10.17 10.75
N VAL A 127 4.80 -9.29 11.74
CA VAL A 127 3.67 -8.59 12.37
C VAL A 127 3.19 -7.39 11.55
N VAL A 128 4.11 -6.66 10.91
CA VAL A 128 3.78 -5.45 10.11
C VAL A 128 3.66 -5.79 8.63
N GLY A 129 4.46 -6.76 8.17
CA GLY A 129 4.52 -7.13 6.76
C GLY A 129 3.47 -8.18 6.37
N ILE A 130 3.57 -9.36 6.97
CA ILE A 130 2.87 -10.57 6.50
C ILE A 130 1.48 -10.69 7.10
N ALA A 131 1.33 -10.49 8.41
CA ALA A 131 0.07 -10.66 9.11
C ALA A 131 -1.05 -9.76 8.54
N PRO A 132 -0.89 -8.43 8.43
CA PRO A 132 -1.93 -7.58 7.84
C PRO A 132 -2.19 -7.89 6.37
N ALA A 133 -1.14 -8.20 5.60
CA ALA A 133 -1.28 -8.55 4.20
C ALA A 133 -2.19 -9.77 3.96
N ILE A 134 -2.32 -10.67 4.94
CA ILE A 134 -3.25 -11.81 4.87
C ILE A 134 -4.60 -11.45 5.52
N CYS A 135 -4.55 -10.90 6.73
CA CYS A 135 -5.72 -10.74 7.59
C CYS A 135 -6.62 -9.59 7.12
N GLU A 136 -6.03 -8.43 6.81
CA GLU A 136 -6.78 -7.30 6.27
C GLU A 136 -7.34 -7.64 4.87
N GLU A 137 -6.57 -8.30 4.00
CA GLU A 137 -7.06 -8.70 2.68
C GLU A 137 -8.26 -9.67 2.78
N ALA A 138 -8.30 -10.56 3.78
CA ALA A 138 -9.46 -11.41 4.03
C ALA A 138 -10.71 -10.58 4.41
N VAL A 139 -10.57 -9.57 5.25
CA VAL A 139 -11.67 -8.67 5.62
C VAL A 139 -12.13 -7.83 4.44
N PHE A 140 -11.21 -7.08 3.81
CA PHE A 140 -11.55 -6.06 2.82
C PHE A 140 -11.79 -6.64 1.43
N ARG A 141 -10.89 -7.49 0.91
CA ARG A 141 -10.96 -8.04 -0.46
C ARG A 141 -11.68 -9.38 -0.50
N GLY A 142 -11.60 -10.14 0.58
CA GLY A 142 -12.40 -11.34 0.76
C GLY A 142 -13.86 -10.97 1.00
N VAL A 143 -14.21 -10.60 2.23
CA VAL A 143 -15.61 -10.48 2.63
C VAL A 143 -16.29 -9.21 2.10
N PHE A 144 -15.72 -8.03 2.38
CA PHE A 144 -16.41 -6.77 2.10
C PHE A 144 -16.54 -6.50 0.60
N PHE A 145 -15.46 -6.67 -0.17
CA PHE A 145 -15.47 -6.54 -1.63
C PHE A 145 -16.50 -7.47 -2.28
N ASN A 146 -16.48 -8.77 -1.94
CA ASN A 146 -17.45 -9.72 -2.50
C ASN A 146 -18.89 -9.35 -2.14
N SER A 147 -19.14 -8.85 -0.93
CA SER A 147 -20.49 -8.42 -0.52
C SER A 147 -21.04 -7.28 -1.40
N ILE A 148 -20.20 -6.32 -1.80
CA ILE A 148 -20.58 -5.21 -2.70
C ILE A 148 -20.69 -5.74 -4.13
N TRP A 149 -19.69 -6.48 -4.59
CA TRP A 149 -19.62 -7.08 -5.91
C TRP A 149 -20.89 -7.86 -6.28
N ASN A 150 -21.39 -8.69 -5.35
CA ASN A 150 -22.58 -9.53 -5.55
C ASN A 150 -23.88 -8.75 -5.78
N GLN A 151 -23.88 -7.43 -5.57
CA GLN A 151 -25.05 -6.58 -5.81
C GLN A 151 -24.85 -5.64 -7.00
N THR A 152 -23.63 -5.15 -7.19
CA THR A 152 -23.35 -4.17 -8.23
C THR A 152 -22.97 -4.80 -9.55
N HIS A 153 -22.29 -5.96 -9.52
CA HIS A 153 -21.66 -6.64 -10.66
C HIS A 153 -20.70 -5.77 -11.51
N GLY A 154 -20.48 -4.52 -11.11
CA GLY A 154 -19.56 -3.58 -11.75
C GLY A 154 -18.19 -3.58 -11.07
N LYS A 155 -17.15 -3.33 -11.88
CA LYS A 155 -15.74 -3.24 -11.46
C LYS A 155 -15.44 -2.18 -10.42
N TRP A 156 -15.78 -0.94 -10.72
CA TRP A 156 -15.19 0.19 -10.01
C TRP A 156 -15.84 0.49 -8.66
N ILE A 157 -17.14 0.21 -8.50
CA ILE A 157 -17.84 0.46 -7.22
C ILE A 157 -17.20 -0.33 -6.06
N PRO A 158 -17.07 -1.67 -6.11
CA PRO A 158 -16.46 -2.43 -5.03
C PRO A 158 -14.99 -2.06 -4.83
N ILE A 159 -14.23 -1.79 -5.90
CA ILE A 159 -12.83 -1.33 -5.79
C ILE A 159 -12.74 -0.02 -5.00
N LEU A 160 -13.48 1.01 -5.41
CA LEU A 160 -13.39 2.34 -4.82
C LEU A 160 -13.94 2.39 -3.39
N VAL A 161 -15.07 1.73 -3.12
CA VAL A 161 -15.68 1.72 -1.78
C VAL A 161 -14.80 0.96 -0.79
N THR A 162 -14.30 -0.23 -1.18
CA THR A 162 -13.42 -1.00 -0.28
C THR A 162 -12.10 -0.29 -0.04
N ALA A 163 -11.51 0.34 -1.06
CA ALA A 163 -10.31 1.16 -0.92
C ALA A 163 -10.51 2.34 0.03
N ALA A 164 -11.65 3.04 -0.06
CA ALA A 164 -11.96 4.18 0.80
C ALA A 164 -12.09 3.75 2.27
N VAL A 165 -12.83 2.68 2.54
CA VAL A 165 -12.96 2.12 3.89
C VAL A 165 -11.60 1.64 4.40
N PHE A 166 -10.80 0.99 3.56
CA PHE A 166 -9.44 0.55 3.90
C PHE A 166 -8.53 1.72 4.32
N GLY A 167 -8.56 2.83 3.58
CA GLY A 167 -7.83 4.04 3.93
C GLY A 167 -8.31 4.65 5.25
N LEU A 168 -9.62 4.67 5.51
CA LEU A 168 -10.18 5.20 6.77
C LEU A 168 -9.77 4.39 7.99
N PHE A 169 -9.58 3.07 7.83
CA PHE A 169 -9.13 2.18 8.91
C PHE A 169 -7.73 2.51 9.44
N HIS A 170 -6.95 3.32 8.72
CA HIS A 170 -5.62 3.74 9.15
C HIS A 170 -5.63 4.90 10.15
N GLY A 171 -6.79 5.51 10.42
CA GLY A 171 -7.00 6.47 11.52
C GLY A 171 -6.22 7.79 11.40
N SER A 172 -5.61 8.08 10.25
CA SER A 172 -4.82 9.29 10.03
C SER A 172 -5.12 9.86 8.64
N ILE A 173 -5.33 11.17 8.57
CA ILE A 173 -5.59 11.88 7.31
C ILE A 173 -4.41 11.80 6.35
N ILE A 174 -3.18 11.83 6.87
CA ILE A 174 -1.95 11.69 6.08
C ILE A 174 -1.75 10.25 5.60
N ARG A 175 -2.28 9.26 6.32
CA ARG A 175 -2.24 7.86 5.84
C ARG A 175 -3.39 7.55 4.87
N PHE A 176 -4.48 8.31 4.93
CA PHE A 176 -5.70 8.02 4.17
C PHE A 176 -5.44 8.00 2.66
N PHE A 177 -4.89 9.07 2.08
CA PHE A 177 -4.72 9.18 0.63
C PHE A 177 -3.77 8.12 0.03
N PRO A 178 -2.53 7.93 0.55
CA PRO A 178 -1.65 6.89 0.03
C PRO A 178 -2.25 5.49 0.21
N THR A 179 -2.87 5.19 1.36
CA THR A 179 -3.52 3.90 1.60
C THR A 179 -4.76 3.69 0.74
N PHE A 180 -5.54 4.74 0.47
CA PHE A 180 -6.68 4.68 -0.45
C PHE A 180 -6.23 4.29 -1.86
N LEU A 181 -5.20 4.95 -2.39
CA LEU A 181 -4.65 4.65 -3.72
C LEU A 181 -4.07 3.23 -3.80
N LEU A 182 -3.30 2.83 -2.79
CA LEU A 182 -2.86 1.45 -2.61
C LEU A 182 -4.06 0.50 -2.62
N GLY A 183 -5.13 0.87 -1.92
CA GLY A 183 -6.32 0.05 -1.80
C GLY A 183 -7.06 -0.16 -3.11
N ILE A 184 -7.03 0.83 -4.02
CA ILE A 184 -7.55 0.71 -5.39
C ILE A 184 -6.75 -0.35 -6.15
N VAL A 185 -5.42 -0.33 -6.06
CA VAL A 185 -4.54 -1.29 -6.75
C VAL A 185 -4.77 -2.71 -6.23
N LEU A 186 -4.89 -2.90 -4.92
CA LEU A 186 -5.18 -4.20 -4.31
C LEU A 186 -6.55 -4.74 -4.75
N GLY A 187 -7.58 -3.88 -4.76
CA GLY A 187 -8.92 -4.23 -5.28
C GLY A 187 -8.91 -4.57 -6.78
N TYR A 188 -8.11 -3.84 -7.56
CA TYR A 188 -7.92 -4.10 -8.99
C TYR A 188 -7.27 -5.47 -9.23
N LEU A 189 -6.22 -5.81 -8.49
CA LEU A 189 -5.52 -7.09 -8.63
C LEU A 189 -6.44 -8.28 -8.35
N VAL A 190 -7.18 -8.26 -7.24
CA VAL A 190 -8.10 -9.36 -6.91
C VAL A 190 -9.25 -9.46 -7.92
N TYR A 191 -9.77 -8.33 -8.40
CA TYR A 191 -10.79 -8.30 -9.45
C TYR A 191 -10.29 -8.95 -10.74
N GLU A 192 -9.12 -8.53 -11.24
CA GLU A 192 -8.62 -8.98 -12.55
C GLU A 192 -8.16 -10.43 -12.48
N THR A 193 -7.56 -10.84 -11.36
CA THR A 193 -6.95 -12.17 -11.27
C THR A 193 -7.87 -13.23 -10.70
N ASN A 194 -8.94 -12.83 -9.99
CA ASN A 194 -9.74 -13.73 -9.17
C ASN A 194 -8.85 -14.66 -8.32
N ASN A 195 -7.77 -14.10 -7.77
CA ASN A 195 -6.79 -14.84 -6.98
C ASN A 195 -6.16 -13.92 -5.94
N MET A 196 -6.48 -14.18 -4.67
CA MET A 196 -6.02 -13.37 -3.54
C MET A 196 -4.51 -13.40 -3.34
N PHE A 197 -3.81 -14.38 -3.93
CA PHE A 197 -2.35 -14.44 -3.86
C PHE A 197 -1.69 -13.14 -4.32
N TYR A 198 -2.20 -12.48 -5.38
CA TYR A 198 -1.55 -11.32 -5.98
C TYR A 198 -1.66 -10.06 -5.14
N ASN A 199 -2.86 -9.74 -4.63
CA ASN A 199 -3.04 -8.60 -3.72
C ASN A 199 -2.37 -8.87 -2.36
N VAL A 200 -2.41 -10.09 -1.81
CA VAL A 200 -1.66 -10.44 -0.58
C VAL A 200 -0.16 -10.27 -0.79
N MET A 201 0.39 -10.77 -1.90
CA MET A 201 1.81 -10.60 -2.24
C MET A 201 2.18 -9.11 -2.38
N PHE A 202 1.36 -8.34 -3.11
CA PHE A 202 1.55 -6.90 -3.26
C PHE A 202 1.57 -6.21 -1.90
N HIS A 203 0.56 -6.46 -1.06
CA HIS A 203 0.42 -5.84 0.25
C HIS A 203 1.60 -6.20 1.16
N ALA A 204 2.01 -7.48 1.18
CA ALA A 204 3.18 -7.90 1.94
C ALA A 204 4.45 -7.19 1.48
N ILE A 205 4.69 -7.09 0.17
CA ILE A 205 5.84 -6.35 -0.39
C ILE A 205 5.80 -4.89 0.05
N ASN A 206 4.62 -4.24 -0.05
CA ASN A 206 4.43 -2.86 0.35
C ASN A 206 4.78 -2.59 1.81
N ASN A 207 4.49 -3.54 2.70
CA ASN A 207 4.75 -3.36 4.13
C ASN A 207 6.15 -3.85 4.55
N ILE A 208 6.70 -4.86 3.87
CA ILE A 208 8.03 -5.42 4.18
C ILE A 208 9.15 -4.48 3.73
N ILE A 209 9.04 -3.86 2.55
CA ILE A 209 10.10 -2.99 2.02
C ILE A 209 10.44 -1.84 2.98
N PRO A 210 9.48 -1.06 3.52
CA PRO A 210 9.76 -0.03 4.52
C PRO A 210 10.46 -0.57 5.77
N VAL A 211 10.08 -1.76 6.25
CA VAL A 211 10.74 -2.42 7.39
C VAL A 211 12.20 -2.74 7.05
N LEU A 212 12.47 -3.34 5.89
CA LEU A 212 13.84 -3.67 5.46
C LEU A 212 14.70 -2.42 5.30
N VAL A 213 14.16 -1.37 4.68
CA VAL A 213 14.85 -0.08 4.51
C VAL A 213 15.16 0.53 5.88
N LEU A 214 14.20 0.55 6.80
CA LEU A 214 14.36 1.14 8.13
C LEU A 214 15.46 0.44 8.93
N TYR A 215 15.43 -0.91 9.02
CA TYR A 215 16.46 -1.67 9.73
C TYR A 215 17.82 -1.60 9.02
N GLY A 216 17.84 -1.58 7.68
CA GLY A 216 19.06 -1.37 6.90
C GLY A 216 19.71 -0.02 7.17
N MET A 217 18.92 1.05 7.21
CA MET A 217 19.38 2.39 7.60
C MET A 217 19.90 2.42 9.04
N GLN A 218 19.19 1.79 9.98
CA GLN A 218 19.63 1.70 11.37
C GLN A 218 20.98 0.99 11.49
N PHE A 219 21.16 -0.12 10.78
CA PHE A 219 22.43 -0.85 10.73
C PHE A 219 23.56 0.00 10.15
N LEU A 220 23.31 0.69 9.03
CA LEU A 220 24.28 1.57 8.40
C LEU A 220 24.70 2.72 9.31
N MET A 221 23.75 3.34 10.02
CA MET A 221 24.04 4.40 10.99
C MET A 221 24.91 3.91 12.15
N GLN A 222 24.65 2.70 12.66
CA GLN A 222 25.50 2.11 13.69
C GLN A 222 26.93 1.84 13.19
N LEU A 223 27.07 1.42 11.93
CA LEU A 223 28.38 1.22 11.31
C LEU A 223 29.15 2.56 11.18
N MET A 224 28.48 3.61 10.71
CA MET A 224 29.06 4.95 10.61
C MET A 224 29.45 5.50 11.99
N ALA A 225 28.60 5.34 13.00
CA ALA A 225 28.90 5.78 14.37
C ALA A 225 30.20 5.15 14.88
N ARG A 226 30.36 3.83 14.69
CA ARG A 226 31.59 3.10 15.05
C ARG A 226 32.80 3.60 14.26
N ALA A 227 32.66 3.81 12.94
CA ALA A 227 33.74 4.27 12.08
C ALA A 227 34.25 5.67 12.46
N LEU A 228 33.36 6.55 12.90
CA LEU A 228 33.66 7.93 13.29
C LEU A 228 33.99 8.09 14.78
N GLY A 229 34.03 7.00 15.55
CA GLY A 229 34.24 7.06 17.00
C GLY A 229 33.11 7.78 17.76
N MET A 230 31.93 7.94 17.14
CA MET A 230 30.75 8.56 17.74
C MET A 230 29.93 7.51 18.49
N ASN A 231 29.34 7.90 19.62
CA ASN A 231 28.32 7.06 20.24
C ASN A 231 27.02 7.08 19.39
N GLY A 232 26.18 6.05 19.55
CA GLY A 232 24.96 5.91 18.75
C GLY A 232 24.00 7.11 18.86
N SER A 233 23.92 7.73 20.05
CA SER A 233 23.14 8.95 20.27
C SER A 233 23.72 10.17 19.54
N GLY A 234 25.04 10.32 19.51
CA GLY A 234 25.71 11.42 18.79
C GLY A 234 25.51 11.32 17.29
N MET A 235 25.56 10.11 16.72
CA MET A 235 25.28 9.88 15.31
C MET A 235 23.81 10.16 14.97
N TRP A 236 22.88 9.68 15.80
CA TRP A 236 21.46 9.94 15.61
C TRP A 236 21.14 11.43 15.67
N ASN A 237 21.69 12.16 16.65
CA ASN A 237 21.51 13.60 16.78
C ASN A 237 22.10 14.34 15.57
N PHE A 238 23.28 13.95 15.08
CA PHE A 238 23.88 14.54 13.88
C PHE A 238 23.00 14.36 12.64
N VAL A 239 22.49 13.14 12.43
CA VAL A 239 21.60 12.83 11.30
C VAL A 239 20.29 13.59 11.43
N MET A 240 19.67 13.58 12.61
CA MET A 240 18.40 14.27 12.83
C MET A 240 18.55 15.78 12.70
N ASP A 241 19.60 16.40 13.27
CA ASP A 241 19.86 17.83 13.15
C ASP A 241 20.12 18.24 11.69
N THR A 242 20.86 17.41 10.94
CA THR A 242 21.08 17.59 9.49
C THR A 242 19.77 17.42 8.70
N ALA A 243 18.97 16.41 9.05
CA ALA A 243 17.69 16.17 8.42
C ALA A 243 16.69 17.29 8.70
N THR A 244 16.51 17.72 9.95
CA THR A 244 15.58 18.80 10.31
C THR A 244 16.02 20.17 9.79
N SER A 245 17.32 20.45 9.76
CA SER A 245 17.83 21.69 9.16
C SER A 245 17.62 21.75 7.65
N GLN A 246 17.65 20.62 6.94
CA GLN A 246 17.39 20.56 5.49
C GLN A 246 15.90 20.34 5.12
N VAL A 247 15.12 19.64 5.95
CA VAL A 247 13.68 19.37 5.70
C VAL A 247 12.85 20.65 5.78
N SER A 248 13.31 21.68 6.50
CA SER A 248 12.64 22.98 6.56
C SER A 248 12.56 23.71 5.22
N GLN A 249 13.29 23.26 4.19
CA GLN A 249 13.11 23.70 2.81
C GLN A 249 13.23 22.52 1.85
N LEU A 250 12.14 21.76 1.67
CA LEU A 250 12.01 20.88 0.50
C LEU A 250 12.13 21.74 -0.76
N SER A 251 13.33 21.79 -1.33
CA SER A 251 13.60 22.54 -2.55
C SER A 251 12.59 22.11 -3.63
N PRO A 252 12.07 23.05 -4.43
CA PRO A 252 11.28 22.72 -5.61
C PRO A 252 11.95 21.65 -6.48
N ALA A 253 13.29 21.61 -6.51
CA ALA A 253 14.01 20.59 -7.24
C ALA A 253 13.82 19.18 -6.68
N PHE A 254 13.75 19.01 -5.37
CA PHE A 254 13.50 17.71 -4.75
C PHE A 254 12.08 17.22 -5.07
N MET A 255 11.07 18.09 -4.97
CA MET A 255 9.71 17.75 -5.39
C MET A 255 9.64 17.40 -6.88
N GLY A 256 10.42 18.09 -7.71
CA GLY A 256 10.48 17.82 -9.14
C GLY A 256 10.98 16.41 -9.48
N ILE A 257 11.91 15.85 -8.68
CA ILE A 257 12.37 14.45 -8.81
C ILE A 257 11.20 13.48 -8.59
N TYR A 258 10.37 13.70 -7.57
CA TYR A 258 9.22 12.84 -7.28
C TYR A 258 8.14 12.95 -8.34
N MET A 259 7.94 14.12 -8.96
CA MET A 259 7.03 14.24 -10.11
C MET A 259 7.52 13.40 -11.29
N ILE A 260 8.81 13.46 -11.63
CA ILE A 260 9.39 12.64 -12.69
C ILE A 260 9.25 11.15 -12.36
N ASP A 261 9.57 10.75 -11.13
CA ASP A 261 9.41 9.38 -10.63
C ASP A 261 7.97 8.89 -10.78
N GLY A 262 6.98 9.71 -10.41
CA GLY A 262 5.57 9.40 -10.64
C GLY A 262 5.22 9.18 -12.12
N GLY A 263 5.79 9.98 -13.02
CA GLY A 263 5.62 9.81 -14.47
C GLY A 263 6.20 8.48 -14.97
N VAL A 264 7.38 8.09 -14.48
CA VAL A 264 7.97 6.75 -14.72
C VAL A 264 7.07 5.67 -14.14
N GLY A 265 6.53 5.88 -12.94
CA GLY A 265 5.60 4.97 -12.27
C GLY A 265 4.36 4.67 -13.09
N LEU A 266 3.78 5.68 -13.73
CA LEU A 266 2.63 5.51 -14.64
C LEU A 266 2.99 4.64 -15.87
N ALA A 267 4.18 4.80 -16.43
CA ALA A 267 4.64 3.95 -17.54
C ALA A 267 4.86 2.50 -17.09
N ILE A 268 5.45 2.29 -15.91
CA ILE A 268 5.64 0.97 -15.31
C ILE A 268 4.28 0.33 -14.98
N LEU A 269 3.30 1.08 -14.47
CA LEU A 269 1.94 0.60 -14.22
C LEU A 269 1.28 0.10 -15.50
N TYR A 270 1.39 0.84 -16.60
CA TYR A 270 0.87 0.42 -17.91
C TYR A 270 1.51 -0.89 -18.36
N LEU A 271 2.85 -1.00 -18.26
CA LEU A 271 3.59 -2.21 -18.61
C LEU A 271 3.20 -3.39 -17.71
N GLY A 272 3.14 -3.18 -16.40
CA GLY A 272 2.77 -4.21 -15.43
C GLY A 272 1.36 -4.73 -15.66
N ASN A 273 0.42 -3.84 -15.98
CA ASN A 273 -0.93 -4.23 -16.36
C ASN A 273 -0.96 -5.05 -17.66
N HIS A 274 -0.15 -4.70 -18.66
CA HIS A 274 -0.01 -5.53 -19.86
C HIS A 274 0.54 -6.92 -19.53
N VAL A 275 1.64 -6.99 -18.76
CA VAL A 275 2.27 -8.25 -18.36
C VAL A 275 1.34 -9.13 -17.52
N LEU A 276 0.55 -8.54 -16.62
CA LEU A 276 -0.47 -9.24 -15.82
C LEU A 276 -1.46 -10.02 -16.69
N HIS A 277 -1.77 -9.49 -17.88
CA HIS A 277 -2.76 -10.04 -18.79
C HIS A 277 -2.19 -10.83 -19.98
N LEU A 278 -0.86 -10.94 -20.08
CA LEU A 278 -0.22 -11.66 -21.18
C LEU A 278 -0.68 -13.13 -21.22
N GLY A 279 -1.17 -13.53 -22.40
CA GLY A 279 -1.65 -14.89 -22.66
C GLY A 279 -3.08 -15.17 -22.16
N ARG A 280 -3.82 -14.17 -21.67
CA ARG A 280 -5.25 -14.30 -21.35
C ARG A 280 -6.12 -14.06 -22.58
N GLU A 281 -7.17 -14.87 -22.74
CA GLU A 281 -8.16 -14.65 -23.79
C GLU A 281 -8.83 -13.28 -23.65
N GLY A 282 -9.07 -12.61 -24.78
CA GLY A 282 -9.66 -11.26 -24.80
C GLY A 282 -8.67 -10.11 -24.50
N TYR A 283 -7.40 -10.40 -24.19
CA TYR A 283 -6.36 -9.39 -24.02
C TYR A 283 -5.36 -9.40 -25.19
N PRO A 284 -4.98 -8.22 -25.71
CA PRO A 284 -4.04 -8.11 -26.83
C PRO A 284 -2.63 -8.58 -26.43
N LYS A 285 -1.94 -9.19 -27.40
CA LYS A 285 -0.56 -9.69 -27.21
C LYS A 285 0.45 -8.56 -27.34
N GLU A 286 0.16 -7.54 -28.13
CA GLU A 286 1.01 -6.38 -28.31
C GLU A 286 0.93 -5.46 -27.08
N LEU A 287 2.04 -4.81 -26.74
CA LEU A 287 2.08 -3.80 -25.66
C LEU A 287 1.29 -2.53 -26.03
N PHE A 288 1.27 -2.16 -27.32
CA PHE A 288 0.58 -0.98 -27.85
C PHE A 288 -0.46 -1.36 -28.93
N PRO A 289 -1.55 -2.04 -28.54
CA PRO A 289 -2.60 -2.46 -29.46
C PRO A 289 -3.39 -1.27 -30.00
N LYS A 290 -3.79 -1.32 -31.27
CA LYS A 290 -4.43 -0.19 -31.99
C LYS A 290 -5.78 0.20 -31.37
N GLU A 291 -6.49 -0.77 -30.80
CA GLU A 291 -7.81 -0.63 -30.18
C GLU A 291 -7.78 0.09 -28.82
N LYS A 292 -6.63 0.10 -28.12
CA LYS A 292 -6.46 0.83 -26.84
C LYS A 292 -5.77 2.19 -27.00
N ARG A 293 -5.66 2.72 -28.22
CA ARG A 293 -4.98 4.00 -28.50
C ARG A 293 -5.45 5.15 -27.61
N LYS A 294 -6.75 5.30 -27.37
CA LYS A 294 -7.26 6.35 -26.47
C LYS A 294 -6.71 6.23 -25.05
N GLN A 295 -6.66 5.02 -24.50
CA GLN A 295 -6.11 4.78 -23.16
C GLN A 295 -4.59 5.03 -23.15
N GLN A 296 -3.87 4.57 -24.16
CA GLN A 296 -2.43 4.82 -24.31
C GLN A 296 -2.11 6.31 -24.35
N PHE A 297 -2.88 7.10 -25.10
CA PHE A 297 -2.74 8.55 -25.14
C PHE A 297 -2.96 9.17 -23.75
N ILE A 298 -3.96 8.72 -22.99
CA ILE A 298 -4.18 9.22 -21.62
C ILE A 298 -2.97 8.92 -20.72
N TRP A 299 -2.49 7.68 -20.70
CA TRP A 299 -1.31 7.29 -19.91
C TRP A 299 -0.07 8.10 -20.29
N LEU A 300 0.19 8.25 -21.59
CA LEU A 300 1.33 9.02 -22.09
C LEU A 300 1.23 10.49 -21.73
N THR A 301 0.05 11.11 -21.90
CA THR A 301 -0.17 12.52 -21.54
C THR A 301 0.01 12.75 -20.06
N LEU A 302 -0.50 11.87 -19.19
CA LEU A 302 -0.32 11.99 -17.74
C LEU A 302 1.15 11.85 -17.33
N ALA A 303 1.84 10.83 -17.85
CA ALA A 303 3.26 10.62 -17.58
C ALA A 303 4.12 11.80 -18.06
N LEU A 304 3.82 12.34 -19.25
CA LEU A 304 4.51 13.50 -19.80
C LEU A 304 4.22 14.77 -18.99
N ALA A 305 2.98 14.99 -18.56
CA ALA A 305 2.62 16.13 -17.72
C ALA A 305 3.44 16.12 -16.42
N LEU A 306 3.50 14.98 -15.72
CA LEU A 306 4.32 14.82 -14.52
C LEU A 306 5.81 15.07 -14.79
N ALA A 307 6.35 14.52 -15.89
CA ALA A 307 7.76 14.71 -16.25
C ALA A 307 8.08 16.19 -16.56
N VAL A 308 7.21 16.89 -17.29
CA VAL A 308 7.38 18.31 -17.63
C VAL A 308 7.28 19.18 -16.39
N THR A 309 6.26 18.98 -15.55
CA THR A 309 6.12 19.69 -14.28
C THR A 309 7.34 19.46 -13.39
N GLY A 310 7.80 18.21 -13.28
CA GLY A 310 9.00 17.89 -12.50
C GLY A 310 10.26 18.56 -13.03
N GLY A 311 10.46 18.56 -14.34
CA GLY A 311 11.57 19.28 -14.98
C GLY A 311 11.54 20.79 -14.72
N MET A 312 10.36 21.42 -14.81
CA MET A 312 10.19 22.84 -14.48
C MET A 312 10.50 23.13 -13.01
N MET A 313 10.08 22.26 -12.09
CA MET A 313 10.36 22.41 -10.66
C MET A 313 11.86 22.26 -10.34
N ILE A 314 12.57 21.35 -11.02
CA ILE A 314 14.04 21.21 -10.93
C ILE A 314 14.74 22.49 -11.38
N VAL A 315 14.35 23.05 -12.53
CA VAL A 315 14.91 24.31 -13.02
C VAL A 315 14.65 25.43 -12.02
N ALA A 316 13.41 25.58 -11.55
CA ALA A 316 13.04 26.62 -10.59
C ALA A 316 13.81 26.49 -9.27
N GLY A 317 13.91 25.28 -8.70
CA GLY A 317 14.65 25.02 -7.47
C GLY A 317 16.16 25.25 -7.61
N THR A 318 16.72 24.95 -8.79
CA THR A 318 18.13 25.22 -9.09
C THR A 318 18.40 26.73 -9.16
N ILE A 319 17.53 27.49 -9.85
CA ILE A 319 17.62 28.96 -9.91
C ILE A 319 17.50 29.56 -8.51
N GLN A 320 16.53 29.11 -7.70
CA GLN A 320 16.38 29.57 -6.33
C GLN A 320 17.64 29.32 -5.50
N GLY A 321 18.27 28.15 -5.63
CA GLY A 321 19.52 27.81 -4.94
C GLY A 321 20.75 28.61 -5.39
N LEU A 322 20.73 29.24 -6.58
CA LEU A 322 21.80 30.13 -7.06
C LEU A 322 21.69 31.56 -6.49
N HIS A 323 20.57 31.90 -5.85
CA HIS A 323 20.30 33.22 -5.27
C HIS A 323 20.53 33.29 -3.74
N PHE A 324 20.98 32.20 -3.12
CA PHE A 324 21.41 32.10 -1.72
C PHE A 324 22.92 31.85 -1.65
#